data_AF-A0A835DAG9-F1
#
_entry.id   AF-A0A835DAG9-F1
#
_cell.length_a   1.000
_cell.length_b   1.000
_cell.length_c   1.000
_cell.angle_alpha   90.00
_cell.angle_beta   90.00
_cell.angle_gamma   90.00
#
_symmetry.space_group_name_H-M   'P 1'
#
loop_
_entity.id
_entity.type
_entity.pdbx_description
1 polymer ?
#
loop_
_entity_poly.entity_id
_entity_poly.type
_entity_poly.pdbx_seq_one_letter_code
_entity_poly.pdbx_strand_id
1 'polypeptide(L)'
;MILIPKDIIDYLCGTGAIPNQLESILGVSVTCKYPPTPAYNLNYPSIGVANMLRSVSIRRTMTYYGKGPTVYIANVEQPKGMKVVVTPPKVKFGNYGEKMSFKVEITPRKNHSGNIEFVFGALIWDNVYWNLA
;
A
#
# COMPACT_ATOMS: atom_id res chain seq x y z
N MET A 1 -8.45 -1.40 -4.60
CA MET A 1 -7.92 -2.34 -3.59
C MET A 1 -9.09 -2.89 -2.78
N ILE A 2 -8.93 -4.03 -2.10
CA ILE A 2 -9.97 -4.61 -1.26
C ILE A 2 -9.41 -4.92 0.12
N LEU A 3 -10.14 -4.49 1.14
CA LEU A 3 -9.92 -4.86 2.52
C LEU A 3 -10.71 -6.12 2.84
N ILE A 4 -10.05 -7.06 3.50
CA ILE A 4 -10.71 -8.20 4.15
C ILE A 4 -10.60 -8.05 5.67
N PRO A 5 -11.43 -8.74 6.47
CA PRO A 5 -11.40 -8.61 7.94
C PRO A 5 -10.00 -8.83 8.54
N LYS A 6 -9.22 -9.76 7.95
CA LYS A 6 -7.83 -10.00 8.34
C LYS A 6 -6.93 -8.75 8.21
N ASP A 7 -7.15 -7.91 7.21
CA ASP A 7 -6.33 -6.71 6.99
C ASP A 7 -6.53 -5.69 8.13
N ILE A 8 -7.74 -5.59 8.68
CA ILE A 8 -8.04 -4.73 9.82
C ILE A 8 -7.37 -5.27 11.08
N ILE A 9 -7.45 -6.58 11.32
CA ILE A 9 -6.76 -7.22 12.44
C ILE A 9 -5.25 -6.97 12.35
N ASP A 10 -4.65 -7.23 11.19
CA ASP A 10 -3.22 -7.02 10.95
C ASP A 10 -2.82 -5.54 11.14
N TYR A 11 -3.68 -4.60 10.75
CA TYR A 11 -3.48 -3.18 10.97
C TYR A 11 -3.48 -2.81 12.45
N LEU A 12 -4.50 -3.22 13.20
CA LEU A 12 -4.61 -2.93 14.64
C LEU A 12 -3.43 -3.56 15.42
N CYS A 13 -3.05 -4.78 15.08
CA CYS A 13 -1.84 -5.42 15.60
C CYS A 13 -0.58 -4.60 15.27
N GLY A 14 -0.47 -4.10 14.04
CA GLY A 14 0.63 -3.26 13.58
C GLY A 14 0.72 -1.89 14.25
N THR A 15 -0.39 -1.38 14.80
CA THR A 15 -0.42 -0.14 15.59
C THR A 15 -0.01 -0.34 17.05
N GLY A 16 0.21 -1.59 17.49
CA GLY A 16 0.56 -1.92 18.88
C GLY A 16 -0.65 -2.11 19.79
N ALA A 17 -1.84 -2.40 19.24
CA ALA A 17 -3.02 -2.71 20.04
C ALA A 17 -2.78 -3.96 20.89
N ILE A 18 -3.09 -3.88 22.18
CA ILE A 18 -2.96 -5.02 23.11
C ILE A 18 -4.21 -5.93 23.04
N PRO A 19 -4.11 -7.21 23.43
CA PRO A 19 -5.22 -8.17 23.31
C PRO A 19 -6.55 -7.68 23.88
N ASN A 20 -6.55 -7.06 25.07
CA ASN A 20 -7.77 -6.54 25.70
C ASN A 20 -8.45 -5.42 24.88
N GLN A 21 -7.66 -4.59 24.19
CA GLN A 21 -8.20 -3.56 23.29
C GLN A 21 -8.81 -4.19 22.05
N LEU A 22 -8.14 -5.19 21.47
CA LEU A 22 -8.64 -5.92 20.30
C LEU A 22 -9.96 -6.63 20.61
N GLU A 23 -10.06 -7.28 21.76
CA GLU A 23 -11.29 -7.95 22.19
C GLU A 23 -12.42 -6.94 22.39
N SER A 24 -12.15 -5.79 23.01
CA SER A 24 -13.15 -4.73 23.16
C SER A 24 -13.62 -4.14 21.82
N ILE A 25 -12.75 -4.08 20.81
CA ILE A 25 -13.09 -3.50 19.49
C ILE A 25 -13.81 -4.54 18.61
N LEU A 26 -13.35 -5.79 18.64
CA LEU A 26 -13.79 -6.84 17.72
C LEU A 26 -14.89 -7.73 18.32
N GLY A 27 -15.11 -7.68 19.63
CA GLY A 27 -16.05 -8.54 20.36
C GLY A 27 -15.61 -10.01 20.44
N VAL A 28 -14.39 -10.31 19.98
CA VAL A 28 -13.82 -11.66 19.98
C VAL A 28 -12.34 -11.60 20.35
N SER A 29 -11.86 -12.63 21.03
CA SER A 29 -10.44 -12.75 21.36
C SER A 29 -9.62 -12.97 20.09
N VAL A 30 -8.61 -12.12 19.87
CA VAL A 30 -7.74 -12.17 18.69
C VAL A 30 -6.28 -12.10 19.12
N THR A 31 -5.47 -13.00 18.58
CA THR A 31 -4.02 -13.03 18.80
C THR A 31 -3.28 -12.43 17.60
N CYS A 32 -2.44 -11.44 17.86
CA CYS A 32 -1.55 -10.88 16.85
C CYS A 32 -0.41 -11.84 16.53
N LYS A 33 -0.04 -11.94 15.24
CA LYS A 33 1.20 -12.62 14.86
C LYS A 33 2.43 -11.84 15.35
N TYR A 34 3.54 -12.55 15.55
CA TYR A 34 4.82 -11.96 15.92
C TYR A 34 5.92 -12.31 14.90
N PRO A 35 6.62 -11.33 14.31
CA PRO A 35 6.37 -9.89 14.43
C PRO A 35 5.05 -9.49 13.73
N PRO A 36 4.38 -8.41 14.19
CA PRO A 36 3.13 -7.95 13.58
C PRO A 36 3.35 -7.47 12.14
N THR A 37 2.30 -7.51 11.32
CA THR A 37 2.33 -6.81 10.02
C THR A 37 2.46 -5.31 10.33
N PRO A 38 3.42 -4.58 9.74
CA PRO A 38 3.48 -3.14 9.94
C PRO A 38 2.19 -2.45 9.46
N ALA A 39 1.64 -1.52 10.24
CA ALA A 39 0.34 -0.89 9.95
C ALA A 39 0.27 -0.24 8.55
N TYR A 40 1.39 0.30 8.05
CA TYR A 40 1.48 0.89 6.71
C TYR A 40 1.23 -0.12 5.56
N ASN A 41 1.22 -1.42 5.83
CA ASN A 41 0.91 -2.47 4.86
C ASN A 41 -0.59 -2.81 4.73
N LEU A 42 -1.48 -2.10 5.42
CA LEU A 42 -2.93 -2.19 5.18
C LEU A 42 -3.23 -2.03 3.68
N ASN A 43 -4.03 -2.92 3.09
CA ASN A 43 -4.34 -2.91 1.65
C ASN A 43 -5.34 -1.80 1.24
N TYR A 44 -5.03 -0.57 1.64
CA TYR A 44 -5.87 0.61 1.48
C TYR A 44 -5.45 1.45 0.26
N PRO A 45 -6.42 2.10 -0.45
CA PRO A 45 -6.14 2.92 -1.64
C PRO A 45 -5.29 4.17 -1.40
N SER A 46 -4.89 4.45 -0.15
CA SER A 46 -3.94 5.49 0.19
C SER A 46 -2.76 4.94 1.00
N ILE A 47 -1.69 5.71 1.06
CA ILE A 47 -0.47 5.39 1.78
C ILE A 47 -0.15 6.56 2.70
N GLY A 48 -0.13 6.30 4.00
CA GLY A 48 0.39 7.22 5.02
C GLY A 48 1.60 6.61 5.71
N VAL A 49 2.71 7.35 5.74
CA VAL A 49 3.91 6.97 6.49
C VAL A 49 4.39 8.20 7.26
N ALA A 50 4.45 8.08 8.58
CA ALA A 50 4.95 9.12 9.47
C ALA A 50 6.39 8.83 9.91
N ASN A 51 7.11 9.86 10.35
CA ASN A 51 8.43 9.75 11.00
C ASN A 51 9.45 8.95 10.17
N MET A 52 9.47 9.12 8.85
CA MET A 52 10.38 8.41 7.95
C MET A 52 11.83 8.90 8.11
N LEU A 53 12.64 8.15 8.85
CA LEU A 53 14.10 8.31 8.92
C LEU A 53 14.85 7.42 7.91
N ARG A 54 14.18 6.38 7.39
CA ARG A 54 14.73 5.37 6.48
C ARG A 54 13.72 5.05 5.40
N SER A 55 14.18 4.35 4.36
CA SER A 55 13.28 3.83 3.33
C SER A 55 12.24 2.88 3.90
N VAL A 56 11.03 2.93 3.37
CA VAL A 56 9.93 2.02 3.71
C VAL A 56 9.47 1.32 2.45
N SER A 57 9.30 0.00 2.54
CA SER A 57 8.74 -0.84 1.48
C SER A 57 7.33 -1.28 1.84
N ILE A 58 6.38 -0.92 1.00
CA ILE A 58 4.95 -1.04 1.25
C ILE A 58 4.36 -2.00 0.23
N ARG A 59 3.68 -3.05 0.68
CA ARG A 59 3.02 -4.00 -0.21
C ARG A 59 1.55 -3.62 -0.39
N ARG A 60 1.08 -3.67 -1.63
CA ARG A 60 -0.34 -3.52 -2.00
C ARG A 60 -0.75 -4.64 -2.94
N THR A 61 -2.03 -4.97 -2.94
CA THR A 61 -2.64 -5.95 -3.84
C THR A 61 -3.86 -5.33 -4.51
N MET A 62 -3.79 -5.27 -5.84
CA MET A 62 -4.90 -4.87 -6.68
C MET A 62 -5.66 -6.10 -7.15
N THR A 63 -6.98 -6.05 -7.03
CA THR A 63 -7.89 -7.06 -7.59
C THR A 63 -8.55 -6.46 -8.83
N TYR A 64 -8.57 -7.20 -9.93
CA TYR A 64 -9.14 -6.74 -11.18
C TYR A 64 -10.62 -7.08 -11.28
N TYR A 65 -11.42 -6.07 -11.62
CA TYR A 65 -12.87 -6.18 -11.79
C TYR A 65 -13.35 -5.75 -13.19
N GLY A 66 -12.41 -5.60 -14.14
CA GLY A 66 -12.71 -5.23 -15.51
C GLY A 66 -13.05 -6.42 -16.39
N LYS A 67 -13.23 -6.15 -17.68
CA LYS A 67 -13.51 -7.15 -18.73
C LYS A 67 -12.31 -7.30 -19.64
N GLY A 68 -11.98 -8.55 -19.97
CA GLY A 68 -10.89 -8.89 -20.88
C GLY A 68 -9.49 -8.57 -20.33
N PRO A 69 -8.43 -8.97 -21.07
CA PRO A 69 -7.06 -8.70 -20.68
C PRO A 69 -6.76 -7.20 -20.62
N THR A 70 -6.12 -6.73 -19.55
CA THR A 70 -5.75 -5.32 -19.38
C THR A 70 -4.40 -5.19 -18.69
N VAL A 71 -3.61 -4.21 -19.13
CA VAL A 71 -2.33 -3.85 -18.51
C VAL A 71 -2.45 -2.46 -17.91
N TYR A 72 -2.08 -2.34 -16.64
CA TYR A 72 -1.92 -1.05 -15.97
C TYR A 72 -0.45 -0.71 -15.80
N ILE A 73 -0.11 0.54 -16.04
CA ILE A 73 1.23 1.10 -15.81
C ILE A 73 1.17 2.04 -14.62
N ALA A 74 2.14 1.90 -13.71
CA ALA A 74 2.28 2.80 -12.58
C ALA A 74 2.89 4.13 -13.03
N ASN A 75 2.19 5.22 -12.74
CA ASN A 75 2.69 6.59 -12.84
C ASN A 75 2.76 7.21 -11.43
N VAL A 76 3.85 7.91 -11.14
CA VAL A 76 4.14 8.39 -9.78
C VAL A 76 4.40 9.89 -9.80
N GLU A 77 3.52 10.63 -9.15
CA GLU A 77 3.76 12.01 -8.77
C GLU A 77 4.58 12.03 -7.49
N GLN A 78 5.86 12.39 -7.61
CA GLN A 78 6.83 12.32 -6.52
C GLN A 78 6.48 13.34 -5.43
N PRO A 79 6.28 12.90 -4.16
CA PRO A 79 6.21 13.84 -3.05
C PRO A 79 7.52 14.63 -2.93
N LYS A 80 7.41 15.92 -2.61
CA LYS A 80 8.57 16.80 -2.38
C LYS A 80 9.54 16.13 -1.40
N GLY A 81 10.83 16.10 -1.77
CA GLY A 81 11.87 15.52 -0.91
C GLY A 81 11.94 14.01 -0.86
N MET A 82 11.01 13.31 -1.49
CA MET A 82 10.92 11.86 -1.47
C MET A 82 11.27 11.27 -2.85
N LYS A 83 11.68 10.02 -2.85
CA LYS A 83 11.74 9.17 -4.04
C LYS A 83 10.80 7.99 -3.81
N VAL A 84 9.86 7.81 -4.73
CA VAL A 84 8.90 6.72 -4.73
C VAL A 84 9.13 5.87 -5.97
N VAL A 85 9.25 4.55 -5.78
CA VAL A 85 9.46 3.55 -6.84
C VAL A 85 8.44 2.43 -6.69
N VAL A 86 7.84 2.00 -7.80
CA VAL A 86 6.85 0.91 -7.84
C VAL A 86 7.41 -0.31 -8.56
N THR A 87 7.32 -1.48 -7.93
CA THR A 87 7.82 -2.76 -8.48
C THR A 87 6.78 -3.88 -8.35
N PRO A 88 6.35 -4.53 -9.44
CA PRO A 88 6.66 -4.19 -10.82
C PRO A 88 6.00 -2.86 -11.26
N PRO A 89 6.56 -2.13 -12.25
CA PRO A 89 5.97 -0.89 -12.75
C PRO A 89 4.74 -1.13 -13.64
N LYS A 90 4.46 -2.40 -13.99
CA LYS A 90 3.30 -2.81 -14.76
C LYS A 90 2.65 -4.02 -14.10
N VAL A 91 1.33 -4.04 -14.06
CA VAL A 91 0.54 -5.20 -13.64
C VAL A 91 -0.39 -5.60 -14.77
N LYS A 92 -0.47 -6.90 -15.04
CA LYS A 92 -1.28 -7.46 -16.12
C LYS A 92 -2.37 -8.31 -15.49
N PHE A 93 -3.58 -8.20 -16.00
CA PHE A 93 -4.71 -9.05 -15.61
C PHE A 93 -5.31 -9.65 -16.87
N GLY A 94 -5.57 -10.94 -16.86
CA GLY A 94 -6.30 -11.65 -17.91
C GLY A 94 -7.79 -11.81 -17.56
N ASN A 95 -8.11 -12.05 -16.29
CA ASN A 95 -9.45 -12.49 -15.88
C ASN A 95 -10.01 -11.69 -14.70
N TYR A 96 -11.34 -11.55 -14.67
CA TYR A 96 -12.06 -11.00 -13.52
C TYR A 96 -11.68 -11.71 -12.22
N GLY A 97 -11.46 -10.94 -11.16
CA GLY A 97 -11.08 -11.42 -9.83
C GLY A 97 -9.58 -11.70 -9.65
N GLU A 98 -8.77 -11.62 -10.70
CA GLU A 98 -7.33 -11.82 -10.62
C GLU A 98 -6.66 -10.77 -9.72
N LYS A 99 -5.67 -11.20 -8.95
CA LYS A 99 -4.98 -10.37 -7.95
C LYS A 99 -3.51 -10.24 -8.29
N MET A 100 -3.01 -9.01 -8.29
CA MET A 100 -1.59 -8.72 -8.51
C MET A 100 -1.07 -7.87 -7.35
N SER A 101 0.04 -8.31 -6.76
CA SER A 101 0.74 -7.54 -5.74
C SER A 101 1.86 -6.70 -6.34
N PHE A 102 2.06 -5.50 -5.81
CA PHE A 102 3.20 -4.64 -6.09
C PHE A 102 3.77 -4.06 -4.81
N LYS A 103 5.00 -3.59 -4.88
CA LYS A 103 5.70 -2.88 -3.82
C LYS A 103 5.82 -1.42 -4.19
N VAL A 104 5.62 -0.55 -3.21
CA VAL A 104 5.90 0.88 -3.27
C VAL A 104 7.04 1.14 -2.30
N GLU A 105 8.19 1.52 -2.81
CA GLU A 105 9.37 1.89 -2.02
C GLU A 105 9.46 3.40 -1.93
N ILE A 106 9.38 3.94 -0.72
CA ILE A 106 9.47 5.37 -0.42
C ILE A 106 10.81 5.59 0.28
N THR A 107 11.62 6.53 -0.23
CA THR A 107 12.96 6.82 0.28
C THR A 107 13.15 8.33 0.45
N PRO A 108 13.54 8.83 1.64
CA PRO A 108 13.91 10.22 1.84
C PRO A 108 15.15 10.59 1.00
N ARG A 109 15.15 11.73 0.33
CA ARG A 109 16.35 12.23 -0.37
C ARG A 109 17.34 12.84 0.64
N LYS A 110 18.65 12.65 0.41
CA LYS A 110 19.75 13.01 1.33
C LYS A 110 19.73 14.45 1.87
N ASN A 111 19.11 15.39 1.16
CA ASN A 111 19.10 16.81 1.51
C ASN A 111 17.76 17.28 2.12
N HIS A 112 16.86 16.36 2.50
CA HIS A 112 15.62 16.74 3.19
C HIS A 112 15.89 16.97 4.68
N SER A 113 16.52 18.10 5.00
CA SER A 113 16.82 18.51 6.37
C SER A 113 15.65 19.27 6.99
N GLY A 114 15.06 18.70 8.04
CA GLY A 114 14.75 19.46 9.26
C GLY A 114 13.32 19.96 9.50
N ASN A 115 12.47 20.13 8.49
CA ASN A 115 11.11 20.64 8.73
C ASN A 115 10.07 19.52 8.77
N ILE A 116 9.24 19.54 9.81
CA ILE A 116 8.03 18.70 9.95
C ILE A 116 7.00 19.22 8.92
N GLU A 117 7.19 18.86 7.66
CA GLU A 117 6.28 19.20 6.57
C GLU A 117 5.60 17.93 6.06
N PHE A 118 4.28 17.91 6.03
CA PHE A 118 3.53 16.89 5.33
C PHE A 118 3.71 17.10 3.83
N VAL A 119 4.23 16.08 3.16
CA VAL A 119 4.41 16.08 1.70
C VAL A 119 3.46 15.10 1.06
N PHE A 120 2.92 15.47 -0.10
CA PHE A 120 1.90 14.71 -0.80
C PHE A 120 2.35 14.40 -2.22
N GLY A 121 1.81 13.31 -2.77
CA GLY A 121 2.00 12.88 -4.14
C GLY A 121 0.94 11.84 -4.47
N ALA A 122 1.07 11.19 -5.63
CA ALA A 122 0.09 10.24 -6.12
C ALA A 122 0.76 9.03 -6.77
N LEU A 123 0.13 7.86 -6.60
CA LEU A 123 0.37 6.68 -7.42
C LEU A 123 -0.88 6.45 -8.26
N ILE A 124 -0.73 6.63 -9.56
CA ILE A 124 -1.80 6.50 -10.55
C ILE A 124 -1.54 5.23 -11.36
N TRP A 125 -2.59 4.44 -11.57
CA TRP A 125 -2.54 3.27 -12.46
C TRP A 125 -3.25 3.61 -13.76
N ASP A 126 -2.47 3.92 -14.78
CA ASP A 126 -3.00 4.22 -16.11
C ASP A 126 -3.25 2.92 -16.86
N ASN A 127 -4.47 2.76 -17.37
CA ASN A 127 -4.79 1.68 -18.28
C ASN A 127 -4.20 1.98 -19.66
N VAL A 128 -3.41 1.04 -20.16
CA VAL A 128 -3.00 1.11 -21.55
C VAL A 128 -4.10 0.49 -22.40
N TYR A 129 -5.02 1.33 -22.87
CA TYR A 129 -5.71 1.07 -24.14
C TYR A 129 -4.89 1.70 -25.27
N TRP A 130 -3.60 1.38 -25.40
CA TRP A 130 -2.92 1.67 -26.66
C TRP A 130 -3.48 0.68 -27.65
N ASN A 131 -4.23 1.21 -28.62
CA ASN A 131 -4.85 0.49 -29.73
C ASN A 131 -4.03 -0.74 -30.12
N LEU A 132 -4.71 -1.88 -30.18
CA LEU A 132 -4.29 -2.96 -31.07
C LEU A 132 -4.24 -2.35 -32.47
N ALA A 133 -3.04 -2.00 -32.91
CA ALA A 133 -2.67 -1.75 -34.29
C ALA A 133 -1.35 -2.49 -34.53
#